data_AF-X1C2M6-F1
#
_entry.id   AF-X1C2M6-F1
#
_cell.length_a   1.000
_cell.length_b   1.000
_cell.length_c   1.000
_cell.angle_alpha   90.00
_cell.angle_beta   90.00
_cell.angle_gamma   90.00
#
_symmetry.space_group_name_H-M   'P 1'
#
loop_
_entity.id
_entity.type
_entity.pdbx_description
1 polymer ?
#
loop_
_entity_poly.entity_id
_entity_poly.type
_entity_poly.pdbx_seq_one_letter_code
_entity_poly.pdbx_strand_id
1 'polypeptide(L)'
;RLTDGGILLNIGSAVTGPEVLLKAVSMAANAGNVPNNIVTADFDLRDHEPKAMSDESSQGYYFRDQKSIVARIPQAFNGKGFYIQGNQKQTFPLLYKKIIERL
;
A
#
# COMPACT_ATOMS: atom_id res chain seq x y z
N ARG A 1 -12.01 10.73 3.11
CA ARG A 1 -12.16 10.12 4.46
C ARG A 1 -11.75 8.66 4.34
N LEU A 2 -11.15 8.06 5.37
CA LEU A 2 -10.71 6.65 5.37
C LEU A 2 -11.59 5.74 6.25
N THR A 3 -12.63 6.30 6.91
CA THR A 3 -13.48 5.62 7.89
C THR A 3 -14.50 4.66 7.27
N ASP A 4 -14.82 4.83 5.99
CA ASP A 4 -15.82 4.05 5.27
C ASP A 4 -15.28 3.64 3.89
N GLY A 5 -14.02 3.25 3.88
CA GLY A 5 -13.23 3.02 2.68
C GLY A 5 -12.40 4.22 2.26
N GLY A 6 -11.76 4.09 1.10
CA GLY A 6 -10.79 5.05 0.57
C GLY A 6 -9.60 4.31 -0.04
N ILE A 7 -8.84 5.02 -0.88
CA ILE A 7 -7.73 4.44 -1.63
C ILE A 7 -6.44 5.20 -1.27
N LEU A 8 -5.38 4.44 -1.01
CA LEU A 8 -4.02 4.95 -0.93
C LEU A 8 -3.15 4.27 -1.97
N LEU A 9 -2.43 5.06 -2.75
CA LEU A 9 -1.51 4.58 -3.77
C LEU A 9 -0.09 5.02 -3.40
N ASN A 10 0.81 4.04 -3.23
CA ASN A 10 2.24 4.25 -3.08
C ASN A 10 2.91 4.05 -4.44
N ILE A 11 3.62 5.06 -4.94
CA ILE A 11 4.21 5.04 -6.29
C ILE A 11 5.73 4.99 -6.18
N GLY A 12 6.31 3.89 -6.65
CA GLY A 12 7.70 3.52 -6.44
C GLY A 12 7.95 3.02 -5.01
N SER A 13 9.20 2.65 -4.74
CA SER A 13 9.61 2.16 -3.42
C SER A 13 9.34 3.13 -2.27
N ALA A 14 9.25 4.44 -2.57
CA ALA A 14 8.90 5.53 -1.66
C ALA A 14 9.29 5.27 -0.20
N VAL A 15 10.59 5.34 0.08
CA VAL A 15 11.22 4.85 1.33
C VAL A 15 10.54 5.35 2.61
N THR A 16 9.94 6.55 2.59
CA THR A 16 9.24 7.16 3.74
C THR A 16 7.72 6.96 3.74
N GLY A 17 7.14 6.48 2.64
CA GLY A 17 5.70 6.26 2.46
C GLY A 17 5.10 5.35 3.53
N PRO A 18 5.68 4.16 3.82
CA PRO A 18 5.24 3.28 4.90
C PRO A 18 5.15 3.95 6.27
N GLU A 19 6.18 4.70 6.66
CA GLU A 19 6.28 5.34 7.96
C GLU A 19 5.33 6.53 8.08
N VAL A 20 5.15 7.30 7.00
CA VAL A 20 4.16 8.38 6.94
C VAL A 20 2.76 7.80 7.06
N LEU A 21 2.45 6.74 6.31
CA LEU A 21 1.14 6.12 6.36
C LEU A 21 0.85 5.55 7.75
N LEU A 22 1.78 4.79 8.33
CA LEU A 22 1.63 4.18 9.64
C LEU A 22 1.32 5.24 10.71
N LYS A 23 2.03 6.38 10.68
CA LYS A 23 1.78 7.49 11.61
C LYS A 23 0.41 8.12 11.36
N ALA A 24 0.04 8.35 10.11
CA ALA A 24 -1.24 8.96 9.75
C ALA A 24 -2.44 8.11 10.20
N VAL A 25 -2.45 6.81 9.89
CA VAL A 25 -3.54 5.90 10.29
C VAL A 25 -3.62 5.73 11.80
N SER A 26 -2.47 5.68 12.48
CA SER A 26 -2.42 5.60 13.94
C SER A 26 -2.99 6.87 14.59
N MET A 27 -2.60 8.06 14.11
CA MET A 27 -3.15 9.33 14.61
C MET A 27 -4.65 9.43 14.35
N ALA A 28 -5.11 9.03 13.16
CA ALA A 28 -6.53 9.04 12.82
C ALA A 28 -7.34 8.12 13.75
N ALA A 29 -6.85 6.90 14.00
CA ALA A 29 -7.48 5.97 14.92
C ALA A 29 -7.51 6.50 16.37
N ASN A 30 -6.40 7.06 16.86
CA ASN A 30 -6.32 7.64 18.20
C ASN A 30 -7.25 8.85 18.38
N ALA A 31 -7.51 9.60 17.31
CA ALA A 31 -8.45 10.71 17.29
C ALA A 31 -9.93 10.28 17.10
N GLY A 32 -10.23 8.98 17.16
CA GLY A 32 -11.59 8.44 16.99
C GLY A 32 -12.06 8.32 15.54
N ASN A 33 -11.21 8.62 14.55
CA ASN A 33 -11.49 8.49 13.12
C ASN A 33 -10.80 7.25 12.56
N VAL A 34 -11.14 6.08 13.11
CA VAL A 34 -10.50 4.81 12.79
C VAL A 34 -10.66 4.49 11.29
N PRO A 35 -9.56 4.33 10.54
CA PRO A 35 -9.64 3.86 9.15
C PRO A 35 -10.31 2.49 9.10
N ASN A 36 -11.15 2.26 8.09
CA ASN A 36 -11.85 0.99 7.94
C ASN A 36 -12.15 0.74 6.46
N ASN A 37 -12.05 -0.52 6.03
CA ASN A 37 -12.30 -0.96 4.65
C ASN A 37 -11.42 -0.23 3.60
N ILE A 38 -10.20 0.14 3.97
CA ILE A 38 -9.28 0.88 3.08
C ILE A 38 -8.71 -0.03 1.99
N VAL A 39 -8.45 0.54 0.82
CA VAL A 39 -7.66 -0.10 -0.23
C VAL A 39 -6.30 0.57 -0.30
N THR A 40 -5.25 -0.23 -0.26
CA THR A 40 -3.88 0.23 -0.48
C THR A 40 -3.31 -0.42 -1.73
N ALA A 41 -2.44 0.29 -2.44
CA ALA A 41 -1.74 -0.28 -3.58
C ALA A 41 -0.31 0.25 -3.62
N ASP A 42 0.63 -0.62 -3.95
CA ASP A 42 2.04 -0.29 -4.11
C ASP A 42 2.49 -0.61 -5.53
N PHE A 43 3.10 0.37 -6.20
CA PHE A 43 3.54 0.27 -7.59
C PHE A 43 5.06 0.30 -7.63
N ASP A 44 5.70 -0.83 -7.86
CA ASP A 44 7.16 -0.89 -7.84
C ASP A 44 7.73 -1.96 -8.79
N LEU A 45 9.01 -1.84 -9.11
CA LEU A 45 9.77 -2.71 -10.00
C LEU A 45 10.22 -4.01 -9.33
N ARG A 46 10.41 -4.00 -8.01
CA ARG A 46 10.97 -5.12 -7.25
C ARG A 46 10.05 -6.34 -7.31
N ASP A 47 10.62 -7.54 -7.20
CA ASP A 47 9.82 -8.76 -7.08
C ASP A 47 9.03 -8.73 -5.77
N HIS A 48 7.83 -9.31 -5.80
CA HIS A 48 7.00 -9.48 -4.61
C HIS A 48 6.81 -10.96 -4.29
N GLU A 49 7.44 -11.36 -3.20
CA GLU A 49 7.29 -12.69 -2.64
C GLU A 49 6.77 -12.58 -1.19
N PRO A 50 5.46 -12.81 -0.95
CA PRO A 50 4.88 -12.61 0.37
C PRO A 50 5.55 -13.40 1.49
N LYS A 51 6.07 -14.60 1.19
CA LYS A 51 6.77 -15.46 2.15
C LYS A 51 8.11 -14.88 2.58
N ALA A 52 8.79 -14.15 1.69
CA ALA A 52 10.06 -13.51 1.98
C ALA A 52 9.95 -12.37 3.00
N MET A 53 8.76 -11.78 3.18
CA MET A 53 8.55 -10.65 4.11
C MET A 53 8.69 -11.04 5.60
N SER A 54 8.58 -12.34 5.91
CA SER A 54 8.72 -12.89 7.27
C SER A 54 10.10 -13.49 7.57
N ASP A 55 10.98 -13.59 6.58
CA ASP A 55 12.32 -14.20 6.72
C ASP A 55 13.41 -13.13 6.76
N GLU A 56 14.01 -12.90 7.94
CA GLU A 56 15.06 -11.89 8.16
C GLU A 56 16.32 -12.08 7.32
N SER A 57 16.57 -13.30 6.84
CA SER A 57 17.68 -13.60 5.94
C SER A 57 17.40 -13.20 4.49
N SER A 58 16.13 -12.96 4.14
CA SER A 58 15.72 -12.53 2.81
C SER A 58 15.69 -11.02 2.68
N GLN A 59 16.12 -10.51 1.52
CA GLN A 59 16.00 -9.08 1.19
C GLN A 59 14.54 -8.57 1.27
N GLY A 60 13.56 -9.44 0.98
CA GLY A 60 12.14 -9.10 1.01
C GLY A 60 11.64 -8.68 2.40
N TYR A 61 12.32 -9.11 3.47
CA TYR A 61 11.99 -8.68 4.84
C TYR A 61 12.12 -7.17 5.04
N TYR A 62 13.04 -6.54 4.30
CA TYR A 62 13.39 -5.13 4.42
C TYR A 62 12.57 -4.23 3.49
N PHE A 63 11.73 -4.79 2.61
CA PHE A 63 10.86 -4.02 1.72
C PHE A 63 9.61 -3.53 2.50
N ARG A 64 9.77 -2.36 3.14
CA ARG A 64 8.78 -1.76 4.05
C ARG A 64 7.48 -1.40 3.36
N ASP A 65 7.54 -1.01 2.11
CA ASP A 65 6.42 -0.75 1.21
C ASP A 65 5.56 -2.00 1.03
N GLN A 66 6.12 -3.10 0.51
CA GLN A 66 5.42 -4.38 0.41
C GLN A 66 4.86 -4.84 1.78
N LYS A 67 5.66 -4.75 2.83
CA LYS A 67 5.27 -5.24 4.16
C LYS A 67 4.19 -4.38 4.83
N SER A 68 4.28 -3.07 4.73
CA SER A 68 3.40 -2.16 5.47
C SER A 68 2.23 -1.69 4.62
N ILE A 69 2.50 -1.22 3.39
CA ILE A 69 1.47 -0.71 2.48
C ILE A 69 0.60 -1.86 1.98
N VAL A 70 1.19 -2.97 1.51
CA VAL A 70 0.42 -4.05 0.88
C VAL A 70 -0.14 -5.03 1.91
N ALA A 71 0.64 -5.43 2.92
CA ALA A 71 0.19 -6.47 3.86
C ALA A 71 -0.40 -5.91 5.16
N ARG A 72 0.43 -5.29 6.00
CA ARG A 72 0.08 -5.07 7.42
C ARG A 72 -1.00 -4.01 7.65
N ILE A 73 -0.85 -2.82 7.07
CA ILE A 73 -1.75 -1.70 7.32
C ILE A 73 -3.17 -2.00 6.81
N PRO A 74 -3.40 -2.40 5.55
CA PRO A 74 -4.75 -2.75 5.11
C PRO A 74 -5.36 -3.87 5.95
N GLN A 75 -4.61 -4.93 6.29
CA GLN A 75 -5.10 -6.01 7.14
C GLN A 75 -5.54 -5.52 8.53
N ALA A 76 -4.82 -4.57 9.12
CA ALA A 76 -5.14 -4.00 10.43
C ALA A 76 -6.42 -3.15 10.45
N PHE A 77 -6.88 -2.68 9.28
CA PHE A 77 -8.04 -1.78 9.14
C PHE A 77 -9.13 -2.37 8.22
N ASN A 78 -9.31 -3.71 8.27
CA ASN A 78 -10.30 -4.47 7.49
C ASN A 78 -10.26 -4.17 5.97
N GLY A 79 -9.09 -3.80 5.48
CA GLY A 79 -8.83 -3.38 4.12
C GLY A 79 -8.18 -4.45 3.26
N LYS A 80 -7.80 -4.07 2.04
CA LYS A 80 -7.09 -4.92 1.07
C LYS A 80 -5.92 -4.15 0.47
N GLY A 81 -4.75 -4.80 0.44
CA GLY A 81 -3.58 -4.27 -0.24
C GLY A 81 -3.27 -5.01 -1.53
N PHE A 82 -2.74 -4.27 -2.50
CA PHE A 82 -2.34 -4.78 -3.81
C PHE A 82 -0.89 -4.41 -4.10
N TYR A 83 -0.11 -5.37 -4.60
CA TYR A 83 1.20 -5.09 -5.19
C TYR A 83 1.08 -5.12 -6.71
N ILE A 84 1.49 -4.04 -7.37
CA ILE A 84 1.49 -3.91 -8.82
C ILE A 84 2.94 -3.85 -9.28
N GLN A 85 3.47 -5.02 -9.64
CA GLN A 85 4.82 -5.13 -10.13
C GLN A 85 4.94 -4.58 -11.56
N GLY A 86 5.85 -3.64 -11.77
CA GLY A 86 6.20 -3.14 -13.10
C GLY A 86 6.69 -1.70 -13.08
N ASN A 87 7.08 -1.20 -14.26
CA ASN A 87 7.53 0.18 -14.38
C ASN A 87 6.36 1.13 -14.10
N GLN A 88 6.48 1.94 -13.04
CA GLN A 88 5.45 2.89 -12.60
C GLN A 88 5.09 3.92 -13.67
N LYS A 89 5.99 4.22 -14.62
CA LYS A 89 5.68 5.06 -15.79
C LYS A 89 4.70 4.40 -16.76
N GLN A 90 4.48 3.09 -16.65
CA GLN A 90 3.51 2.34 -17.45
C GLN A 90 2.29 1.96 -16.59
N THR A 91 2.50 1.40 -15.41
CA THR A 91 1.43 0.84 -14.58
C THR A 91 0.48 1.91 -14.04
N PHE A 92 1.00 3.04 -13.54
CA PHE A 92 0.15 4.10 -12.99
C PHE A 92 -0.64 4.86 -14.08
N PRO A 93 -0.05 5.30 -15.21
CA PRO A 93 -0.84 5.89 -16.30
C PRO A 93 -1.86 4.92 -16.91
N LEU A 94 -1.57 3.62 -16.96
CA LEU A 94 -2.53 2.63 -17.44
C LEU A 94 -3.73 2.50 -16.49
N LEU A 95 -3.50 2.48 -15.17
CA LEU A 95 -4.56 2.52 -14.18
C LEU A 95 -5.44 3.77 -14.39
N TYR A 96 -4.82 4.94 -14.51
CA TYR A 96 -5.54 6.19 -14.76
C TYR A 96 -6.40 6.11 -16.02
N LYS A 97 -5.81 5.69 -17.16
CA LYS A 97 -6.54 5.49 -18.42
C LYS A 97 -7.74 4.55 -18.25
N LYS A 98 -7.56 3.42 -17.56
CA LYS A 98 -8.64 2.45 -17.32
C LYS A 98 -9.75 2.96 -16.42
N ILE A 99 -9.44 3.85 -15.47
CA ILE A 99 -10.45 4.54 -14.67
C ILE A 99 -11.25 5.49 -15.55
N ILE A 100 -10.58 6.34 -16.33
CA ILE A 100 -11.25 7.31 -17.21
C ILE A 100 -12.11 6.64 -18.28
N GLU A 101 -11.67 5.52 -18.86
CA GLU A 101 -12.46 4.75 -19.83
C GLU A 101 -13.75 4.13 -19.27
N ARG A 102 -13.86 4.02 -17.94
CA ARG A 102 -15.02 3.41 -17.25
C ARG A 102 -15.96 4.42 -16.61
N LEU A 103 -15.60 5.70 -16.60
CA LEU A 103 -16.43 6.81 -16.11
C LEU A 103 -17.26 7.39 -17.26
#